data_AF-F3Z7G3-F1
#
_entry.id   AF-F3Z7G3-F1
#
_cell.length_a   1.000
_cell.length_b   1.000
_cell.length_c   1.000
_cell.angle_alpha   90.00
_cell.angle_beta   90.00
_cell.angle_gamma   90.00
#
_symmetry.space_group_name_H-M   'P 1'
#
loop_
_entity.id
_entity.type
_entity.pdbx_description
1 polymer ?
#
loop_
_entity_poly.entity_id
_entity_poly.type
_entity_poly.pdbx_seq_one_letter_code
_entity_poly.pdbx_strand_id
1 'polypeptide(L)'
;MPELSAALGLFTGELLPEDRYAHWAATRRGQLALLRERLLLRLAEGHLDAAPERAAAFAQQVLAASPAEELAHRVLIDALLRQGLRRRAVHQYHVCREALDTELGVRPAPETERLHRAALAAAPAPLPHRPAAARARPRGARRPSAARARRRAGAAARPAGPTGPAPHR
;
A
#
# COMPACT_ATOMS: atom_id res chain seq x y z
N MET A 1 17.75 1.20 16.74
CA MET A 1 16.41 0.93 16.17
C MET A 1 15.55 -0.02 17.00
N PRO A 2 15.95 -1.26 17.35
CA PRO A 2 15.06 -2.17 18.08
C PRO A 2 14.58 -1.62 19.44
N GLU A 3 15.34 -0.70 20.04
CA GLU A 3 15.00 0.01 21.28
C GLU A 3 13.79 0.94 21.08
N LEU A 4 13.67 1.60 19.92
CA LEU A 4 12.51 2.44 19.59
C LEU A 4 11.28 1.57 19.32
N SER A 5 11.44 0.43 18.64
CA SER A 5 10.35 -0.51 18.40
C SER A 5 9.86 -1.16 19.71
N ALA A 6 10.77 -1.49 20.63
CA ALA A 6 10.43 -1.98 21.96
C ALA A 6 9.73 -0.90 22.80
N ALA A 7 10.22 0.34 22.78
CA ALA A 7 9.59 1.47 23.45
C ALA A 7 8.19 1.77 22.89
N LEU A 8 7.98 1.69 21.58
CA LEU A 8 6.65 1.80 20.96
C LEU A 8 5.72 0.67 21.43
N GLY A 9 6.24 -0.55 21.59
CA GLY A 9 5.49 -1.71 22.12
C GLY A 9 4.97 -1.54 23.55
N LEU A 10 5.49 -0.59 24.33
CA LEU A 10 4.97 -0.24 25.66
C LEU A 10 3.71 0.64 25.61
N PHE A 11 3.39 1.26 24.46
CA PHE A 11 2.16 2.04 24.26
C PHE A 11 0.99 1.14 23.87
N THR A 12 0.53 0.30 24.81
CA THR A 12 -0.53 -0.69 24.59
C THR A 12 -1.95 -0.12 24.50
N GLY A 13 -2.15 1.16 24.83
CA GLY A 13 -3.45 1.84 24.79
C GLY A 13 -3.38 3.32 25.19
N GLU A 14 -4.54 3.91 25.46
CA GLU A 14 -4.62 5.19 26.17
C GLU A 14 -4.24 4.99 27.66
N LEU A 15 -3.71 6.03 28.32
CA LEU A 15 -3.46 5.97 29.76
C LEU A 15 -4.78 6.17 30.53
N LEU A 16 -5.18 5.18 31.32
CA LEU A 16 -6.40 5.16 32.15
C LEU A 16 -7.69 5.39 31.33
N PRO A 17 -8.02 4.51 30.37
CA PRO A 17 -9.24 4.64 29.57
C PRO A 17 -10.53 4.56 30.42
N GLU A 18 -10.47 3.91 31.58
CA GLU A 18 -11.57 3.82 32.56
C GLU A 18 -11.89 5.19 33.20
N ASP A 19 -10.88 6.06 33.35
CA ASP A 19 -11.03 7.42 33.89
C ASP A 19 -10.62 8.47 32.83
N ARG A 20 -11.22 8.36 31.65
CA ARG A 20 -10.98 9.26 30.52
C ARG A 20 -11.29 10.74 30.81
N TYR A 21 -11.97 11.05 31.92
CA TYR A 21 -12.32 12.41 32.35
C TYR A 21 -11.44 12.94 33.50
N ALA A 22 -10.49 12.15 34.01
CA ALA A 22 -9.45 12.63 34.92
C ALA A 22 -8.69 13.83 34.33
N HIS A 23 -9.06 15.04 34.81
CA HIS A 23 -8.44 16.31 34.45
C HIS A 23 -6.92 16.28 34.69
N TRP A 24 -6.52 15.70 35.82
CA TRP A 24 -5.12 15.53 36.23
C TRP A 24 -4.33 14.59 35.29
N ALA A 25 -4.99 13.62 34.66
CA ALA A 25 -4.37 12.70 33.72
C ALA A 25 -4.33 13.25 32.27
N ALA A 26 -5.11 14.29 31.95
CA ALA A 26 -5.21 14.83 30.59
C ALA A 26 -3.86 15.35 30.07
N THR A 27 -3.14 16.13 30.86
CA THR A 27 -1.77 16.61 30.55
C THR A 27 -0.81 15.43 30.32
N ARG A 28 -0.93 14.35 31.09
CA ARG A 28 -0.05 13.18 30.95
C ARG A 28 -0.38 12.35 29.71
N ARG A 29 -1.66 12.22 29.35
CA ARG A 29 -2.10 11.62 28.07
C ARG A 29 -1.55 12.40 26.88
N GLY A 30 -1.64 13.74 26.90
CA GLY A 30 -1.06 14.60 25.85
C GLY A 30 0.46 14.42 25.70
N GLN A 31 1.20 14.38 26.80
CA GLN A 31 2.65 14.09 26.79
C GLN A 31 2.97 12.72 26.18
N LEU A 32 2.18 11.69 26.49
CA LEU A 32 2.38 10.34 25.97
C LEU A 32 2.02 10.23 24.48
N ALA A 33 0.98 10.91 24.02
CA ALA A 33 0.62 10.99 22.60
C ALA A 33 1.76 11.62 21.78
N LEU A 34 2.26 12.79 22.20
CA LEU A 34 3.38 13.48 21.55
C LEU A 34 4.68 12.64 21.57
N LEU A 35 4.93 11.86 22.63
CA LEU A 35 6.09 10.96 22.69
C LEU A 35 5.93 9.78 21.72
N ARG A 36 4.74 9.17 21.65
CA ARG A 36 4.43 8.08 20.72
C ARG A 36 4.57 8.54 19.27
N GLU A 37 4.04 9.72 18.94
CA GLU A 37 4.13 10.32 17.61
C GLU A 37 5.60 10.53 17.18
N ARG A 38 6.42 11.11 18.06
CA ARG A 38 7.87 11.27 17.83
C ARG A 38 8.59 9.94 17.63
N LEU A 39 8.23 8.89 18.37
CA LEU A 39 8.77 7.54 18.16
C LEU A 39 8.35 6.97 16.79
N LEU A 40 7.09 7.13 16.40
CA LEU A 40 6.57 6.70 15.09
C LEU A 40 7.28 7.43 13.93
N LEU A 41 7.46 8.75 14.02
CA LEU A 41 8.19 9.54 13.03
C LEU A 41 9.65 9.05 12.88
N ARG A 42 10.37 8.88 13.99
CA ARG A 42 11.77 8.39 13.97
C ARG A 42 11.91 6.95 13.48
N LEU A 43 10.90 6.10 13.73
CA LEU A 43 10.81 4.75 13.15
C LEU A 43 10.49 4.80 11.65
N ALA A 44 9.65 5.73 11.20
CA ALA A 44 9.31 5.91 9.80
C ALA A 44 10.54 6.35 8.99
N GLU A 45 11.23 7.40 9.43
CA GLU A 45 12.50 7.85 8.85
C GLU A 45 13.56 6.74 8.83
N GLY A 46 13.78 6.08 9.98
CA GLY A 46 14.80 5.05 10.12
C GLY A 46 14.54 3.74 9.36
N HIS A 47 13.35 3.57 8.76
CA HIS A 47 13.04 2.45 7.87
C HIS A 47 12.95 2.86 6.38
N LEU A 48 13.08 4.14 6.05
CA LEU A 48 12.78 4.68 4.72
C LEU A 48 13.65 4.09 3.59
N ASP A 49 14.94 3.85 3.85
CA ASP A 49 15.85 3.22 2.88
C ASP A 49 15.74 1.69 2.83
N ALA A 50 15.52 1.03 3.97
CA ALA A 50 15.67 -0.43 4.10
C ALA A 50 14.34 -1.22 4.05
N ALA A 51 13.21 -0.56 4.31
CA ALA A 51 11.88 -1.16 4.33
C ALA A 51 10.80 -0.07 4.14
N PRO A 52 10.68 0.53 2.94
CA PRO A 52 9.78 1.67 2.71
C PRO A 52 8.30 1.34 3.00
N GLU A 53 7.89 0.08 2.93
CA GLU A 53 6.54 -0.38 3.32
C GLU A 53 6.30 -0.18 4.83
N ARG A 54 7.33 -0.42 5.66
CA ARG A 54 7.28 -0.17 7.12
C ARG A 54 7.33 1.33 7.41
N ALA A 55 8.15 2.09 6.67
CA ALA A 55 8.19 3.54 6.77
C ALA A 55 6.81 4.17 6.50
N ALA A 56 6.16 3.73 5.42
CA ALA A 56 4.79 4.12 5.09
C ALA A 56 3.79 3.75 6.19
N ALA A 57 3.88 2.54 6.77
CA ALA A 57 2.97 2.10 7.83
C ALA A 57 3.14 2.89 9.15
N PHE A 58 4.36 3.29 9.52
CA PHE A 58 4.58 4.14 10.68
C PHE A 58 4.11 5.59 10.44
N ALA A 59 4.37 6.15 9.25
CA ALA A 59 3.86 7.45 8.86
C ALA A 59 2.32 7.52 8.85
N GLN A 60 1.65 6.47 8.35
CA GLN A 60 0.18 6.37 8.37
C GLN A 60 -0.40 6.36 9.80
N GLN A 61 0.30 5.80 10.79
CA GLN A 61 -0.13 5.86 12.19
C GLN A 61 -0.03 7.27 12.79
N VAL A 62 0.91 8.10 12.33
CA VAL A 62 0.99 9.52 12.72
C VAL A 62 -0.16 10.29 12.08
N LEU A 63 -0.38 10.15 10.77
CA LEU A 63 -1.44 10.86 10.04
C LEU A 63 -2.86 10.48 10.50
N ALA A 64 -3.04 9.31 11.13
CA ALA A 64 -4.30 8.91 11.74
C ALA A 64 -4.61 9.62 13.08
N ALA A 65 -3.62 10.30 13.68
CA ALA A 65 -3.76 11.09 14.91
C ALA A 65 -3.60 12.60 14.66
N SER A 66 -2.67 12.96 13.76
CA SER A 66 -2.24 14.33 13.46
C SER A 66 -2.22 14.54 11.94
N PRO A 67 -3.37 14.84 11.29
CA PRO A 67 -3.50 14.79 9.83
C PRO A 67 -2.67 15.87 9.10
N ALA A 68 -2.43 17.02 9.72
CA ALA A 68 -1.55 18.07 9.20
C ALA A 68 -0.04 17.87 9.46
N GLU A 69 0.41 16.74 10.03
CA GLU A 69 1.84 16.53 10.32
C GLU A 69 2.66 16.27 9.04
N GLU A 70 3.34 17.31 8.57
CA GLU A 70 4.04 17.32 7.28
C GLU A 70 5.18 16.28 7.22
N LEU A 71 5.92 16.01 8.29
CA LEU A 71 7.02 15.04 8.26
C LEU A 71 6.48 13.63 7.95
N ALA A 72 5.32 13.27 8.50
CA ALA A 72 4.69 11.99 8.21
C ALA A 72 4.23 11.92 6.74
N HIS A 73 3.60 12.98 6.21
CA HIS A 73 3.29 13.05 4.78
C HIS A 73 4.55 12.93 3.91
N ARG A 74 5.62 13.65 4.25
CA ARG A 74 6.89 13.69 3.51
C ARG A 74 7.56 12.32 3.47
N VAL A 75 7.62 11.62 4.60
CA VAL A 75 8.15 10.23 4.68
C VAL A 75 7.26 9.26 3.91
N LEU A 76 5.93 9.39 3.98
CA LEU A 76 5.00 8.55 3.22
C LEU A 76 5.11 8.78 1.70
N ILE A 77 5.29 10.02 1.25
CA ILE A 77 5.49 10.37 -0.17
C ILE A 77 6.79 9.73 -0.68
N ASP A 78 7.92 9.85 0.03
CA ASP A 78 9.19 9.25 -0.39
C ASP A 78 9.14 7.70 -0.34
N ALA A 79 8.53 7.13 0.69
CA ALA A 79 8.30 5.69 0.79
C ALA A 79 7.48 5.15 -0.40
N LEU A 80 6.43 5.86 -0.82
CA LEU A 80 5.64 5.51 -2.01
C LEU A 80 6.43 5.69 -3.30
N LEU A 81 7.35 6.67 -3.39
CA LEU A 81 8.21 6.85 -4.55
C LEU A 81 9.23 5.72 -4.70
N ARG A 82 9.83 5.27 -3.59
CA ARG A 82 10.76 4.13 -3.53
C ARG A 82 10.08 2.82 -3.93
N GLN A 83 8.81 2.64 -3.54
CA GLN A 83 7.96 1.53 -4.02
C GLN A 83 7.50 1.68 -5.49
N GLY A 84 7.87 2.76 -6.18
CA GLY A 84 7.42 3.04 -7.56
C GLY A 84 5.97 3.49 -7.69
N LEU A 85 5.24 3.67 -6.58
CA LEU A 85 3.81 3.97 -6.49
C LEU A 85 3.49 5.46 -6.73
N ARG A 86 4.09 6.05 -7.78
CA ARG A 86 4.09 7.50 -8.07
C ARG A 86 2.70 8.15 -8.04
N ARG A 87 1.66 7.47 -8.57
CA ARG A 87 0.27 7.97 -8.52
C ARG A 87 -0.24 8.16 -7.08
N ARG A 88 0.14 7.27 -6.15
CA ARG A 88 -0.19 7.40 -4.72
C ARG A 88 0.64 8.51 -4.07
N ALA A 89 1.91 8.66 -4.44
CA ALA A 89 2.76 9.75 -3.95
C ALA A 89 2.24 11.15 -4.34
N VAL A 90 1.80 11.33 -5.60
CA VAL A 90 1.15 12.58 -6.05
C VAL A 90 -0.16 12.83 -5.29
N HIS A 91 -1.01 11.80 -5.12
CA HIS A 91 -2.23 11.93 -4.34
C HIS A 91 -1.95 12.31 -2.87
N GLN A 92 -0.96 11.68 -2.23
CA GLN A 92 -0.58 11.97 -0.85
C GLN A 92 -0.06 13.42 -0.68
N TYR A 93 0.64 13.97 -1.68
CA TYR A 93 1.01 15.38 -1.68
C TYR A 93 -0.21 16.31 -1.67
N HIS A 94 -1.27 15.98 -2.41
CA HIS A 94 -2.50 16.76 -2.40
C HIS A 94 -3.19 16.70 -1.03
N VAL A 95 -3.27 15.52 -0.39
CA VAL A 95 -3.80 15.36 0.98
C VAL A 95 -2.96 16.13 2.00
N CYS A 96 -1.63 16.11 1.88
CA CYS A 96 -0.72 16.91 2.72
C CYS A 96 -1.03 18.40 2.62
N ARG A 97 -1.10 18.92 1.38
CA ARG A 97 -1.43 20.32 1.15
C ARG A 97 -2.81 20.69 1.68
N GLU A 98 -3.82 19.85 1.46
CA GLU A 98 -5.19 20.08 1.92
C GLU A 98 -5.28 20.13 3.45
N ALA A 99 -4.60 19.22 4.16
CA ALA A 99 -4.55 19.23 5.63
C ALA A 99 -3.81 20.47 6.19
N LEU A 100 -2.66 20.84 5.62
CA LEU A 100 -1.89 22.03 6.03
C LEU A 100 -2.65 23.35 5.78
N ASP A 101 -3.35 23.47 4.65
CA ASP A 101 -4.16 24.65 4.31
C ASP A 101 -5.41 24.74 5.21
N THR A 102 -5.99 23.58 5.59
CA THR A 102 -7.20 23.50 6.43
C THR A 102 -6.94 23.73 7.92
N GLU A 103 -5.94 23.06 8.51
CA GLU A 103 -5.68 23.10 9.96
C GLU A 103 -4.78 24.27 10.38
N LEU A 104 -3.85 24.69 9.51
CA LEU A 104 -2.79 25.64 9.86
C LEU A 104 -2.75 26.89 8.95
N GLY A 105 -3.43 26.88 7.79
CA GLY A 105 -3.38 27.96 6.80
C GLY A 105 -2.02 28.10 6.11
N VAL A 106 -1.20 27.03 6.07
CA VAL A 106 0.16 27.05 5.52
C VAL A 106 0.31 26.18 4.27
N ARG A 107 1.37 26.43 3.51
CA ARG A 107 1.75 25.59 2.35
C ARG A 107 2.84 24.58 2.73
N PRO A 108 2.91 23.43 2.04
CA PRO A 108 3.99 22.46 2.21
C PRO A 108 5.39 23.08 2.07
N ALA A 109 6.33 22.56 2.85
CA ALA A 109 7.74 22.95 2.81
C ALA A 109 8.41 22.61 1.45
N PRO A 110 9.52 23.30 1.09
CA PRO A 110 10.22 23.08 -0.17
C PRO A 110 10.69 21.63 -0.40
N GLU A 111 11.00 20.88 0.67
CA GLU A 111 11.36 19.47 0.61
C GLU A 111 10.20 18.61 0.11
N THR A 112 8.98 18.90 0.57
CA THR A 112 7.75 18.19 0.19
C THR A 112 7.34 18.55 -1.24
N GLU A 113 7.48 19.82 -1.64
CA GLU A 113 7.33 20.23 -3.05
C GLU A 113 8.39 19.59 -3.97
N ARG A 114 9.60 19.32 -3.48
CA ARG A 114 10.64 18.60 -4.25
C ARG A 114 10.26 17.14 -4.47
N LEU A 115 9.72 16.45 -3.46
CA LEU A 115 9.20 15.09 -3.64
C LEU A 115 8.02 15.04 -4.62
N HIS A 116 7.09 15.98 -4.54
CA HIS A 116 5.99 16.10 -5.50
C HIS A 116 6.50 16.30 -6.94
N ARG A 117 7.49 17.19 -7.15
CA ARG A 117 8.13 17.37 -8.45
C ARG A 117 8.83 16.11 -8.94
N ALA A 118 9.50 15.34 -8.07
CA ALA A 118 10.08 14.05 -8.41
C ALA A 118 9.01 13.01 -8.81
N ALA A 119 7.86 13.00 -8.12
CA ALA A 119 6.73 12.13 -8.42
C ALA A 119 6.12 12.37 -9.81
N LEU A 120 6.10 13.63 -10.26
CA LEU A 120 5.64 14.04 -11.59
C LEU A 120 6.71 13.84 -12.68
N ALA A 121 7.96 14.22 -12.40
CA ALA A 121 9.05 14.21 -13.39
C ALA A 121 9.53 12.79 -13.74
N ALA A 122 9.33 11.82 -12.86
CA ALA A 122 9.64 10.43 -13.12
C ALA A 122 8.63 9.83 -14.12
N ALA A 123 8.91 10.03 -15.41
CA ALA A 123 8.12 9.58 -16.55
C ALA A 123 7.73 8.08 -16.45
N PRO A 124 6.55 7.68 -16.97
CA PRO A 124 6.19 6.27 -17.02
C PRO A 124 7.28 5.49 -17.75
N ALA A 125 7.76 4.40 -17.13
CA ALA A 125 8.65 3.48 -17.83
C ALA A 125 7.93 3.05 -19.13
N PRO A 126 8.61 3.04 -20.29
CA PRO A 126 7.96 2.70 -21.55
C PRO A 126 7.27 1.34 -21.41
N LEU A 127 5.94 1.31 -21.56
CA LEU A 127 5.17 0.07 -21.56
C LEU A 127 5.85 -0.88 -22.54
N PRO A 128 6.39 -2.04 -22.11
CA PRO A 128 7.25 -2.87 -22.95
C PRO A 128 6.50 -3.18 -24.22
N HIS A 129 7.02 -2.67 -25.34
CA HIS A 129 6.33 -2.67 -26.62
C HIS A 129 6.21 -4.10 -27.12
N ARG A 130 5.18 -4.84 -26.67
CA ARG A 130 4.95 -6.23 -27.06
C ARG A 130 4.90 -6.27 -28.58
N PRO A 131 5.93 -6.81 -29.26
CA PRO A 131 6.06 -6.66 -30.69
C PRO A 131 4.85 -7.31 -31.36
N ALA A 132 4.34 -6.69 -32.43
CA ALA A 132 3.13 -7.11 -33.13
C ALA A 132 3.33 -8.37 -34.00
N ALA A 133 4.04 -9.36 -33.45
CA ALA A 133 4.17 -10.69 -34.03
C ALA A 133 2.80 -11.38 -34.12
N ALA A 134 2.65 -12.21 -35.15
CA ALA A 134 1.45 -13.02 -35.40
C ALA A 134 0.13 -12.28 -35.70
N ARG A 135 0.17 -11.26 -36.58
CA ARG A 135 -0.90 -11.11 -37.62
C ARG A 135 -0.50 -11.77 -38.95
N ALA A 136 0.07 -12.97 -38.86
CA ALA A 136 0.32 -13.81 -40.02
C ALA A 136 -1.03 -14.33 -40.58
N ARG A 137 -1.41 -13.87 -41.78
CA ARG A 137 -2.61 -14.36 -42.47
C ARG A 137 -2.46 -15.86 -42.83
N PRO A 138 -3.50 -16.69 -42.67
CA PRO A 138 -3.46 -18.07 -43.14
C PRO A 138 -3.46 -18.12 -44.68
N ARG A 139 -2.29 -18.27 -45.29
CA ARG A 139 -2.12 -18.66 -46.70
C ARG A 139 -2.03 -20.19 -46.77
N GLY A 140 -3.18 -20.86 -46.93
CA GLY A 140 -3.27 -22.32 -46.85
C GLY A 140 -4.42 -22.95 -47.63
N ALA A 141 -4.89 -22.32 -48.71
CA ALA A 141 -5.96 -22.85 -49.53
C ALA A 141 -5.50 -24.04 -50.41
N ARG A 142 -5.46 -25.25 -49.85
CA ARG A 142 -5.41 -26.51 -50.61
C ARG A 142 -6.56 -27.42 -50.18
N ARG A 143 -7.50 -27.65 -51.11
CA ARG A 143 -8.49 -28.72 -51.04
C ARG A 143 -7.81 -30.07 -51.37
N PRO A 144 -8.08 -31.13 -50.61
CA PRO A 144 -8.23 -32.48 -51.14
C PRO A 144 -9.70 -32.79 -51.45
N SER A 145 -9.93 -33.83 -52.26
CA SER A 145 -11.28 -34.28 -52.65
C SER A 145 -11.84 -35.39 -51.75
N ALA A 146 -13.13 -35.66 -51.94
CA ALA A 146 -14.02 -36.56 -51.21
C ALA A 146 -13.49 -37.97 -50.82
N ALA A 147 -14.01 -38.47 -49.70
CA ALA A 147 -14.34 -39.89 -49.52
C ALA A 147 -15.56 -40.06 -48.57
N ARG A 148 -16.31 -41.17 -48.71
CA ARG A 148 -17.50 -41.53 -47.90
C ARG A 148 -17.17 -42.54 -46.80
N ALA A 149 -17.64 -42.29 -45.58
CA ALA A 149 -18.22 -43.26 -44.64
C ALA A 149 -19.01 -42.46 -43.58
N ARG A 150 -20.26 -42.77 -43.17
CA ARG A 150 -20.74 -43.92 -42.37
C ARG A 150 -19.84 -44.12 -41.11
N ARG A 151 -20.35 -44.19 -39.87
CA ARG A 151 -21.69 -44.58 -39.38
C ARG A 151 -21.92 -44.12 -37.91
N ARG A 152 -23.15 -44.33 -37.41
CA ARG A 152 -23.63 -44.51 -36.00
C ARG A 152 -22.58 -44.76 -34.88
N ALA A 153 -22.85 -44.57 -33.58
CA ALA A 153 -23.89 -43.88 -32.77
C ALA A 153 -23.60 -44.12 -31.26
N GLY A 154 -24.34 -43.50 -30.34
CA GLY A 154 -24.23 -43.68 -28.87
C GLY A 154 -23.60 -42.45 -28.17
N ALA A 155 -24.01 -41.96 -26.99
CA ALA A 155 -24.54 -42.56 -25.76
C ALA A 155 -23.46 -43.26 -24.91
N ALA A 156 -23.31 -43.05 -23.60
CA ALA A 156 -23.95 -42.07 -22.67
C ALA A 156 -23.15 -41.99 -21.34
N ALA A 157 -23.73 -41.33 -20.33
CA ALA A 157 -23.50 -41.50 -18.88
C ALA A 157 -22.21 -40.93 -18.20
N ARG A 158 -22.46 -39.98 -17.30
CA ARG A 158 -21.76 -39.76 -16.00
C ARG A 158 -22.31 -40.80 -14.99
N PRO A 159 -21.77 -41.09 -13.77
CA PRO A 159 -21.47 -40.09 -12.71
C PRO A 159 -20.35 -40.46 -11.69
N ALA A 160 -20.45 -39.87 -10.48
CA ALA A 160 -19.74 -40.04 -9.19
C ALA A 160 -19.14 -41.43 -8.87
N GLY A 161 -18.12 -41.59 -7.99
CA GLY A 161 -17.98 -41.08 -6.60
C GLY A 161 -18.66 -42.03 -5.58
N PRO A 162 -18.54 -41.93 -4.23
CA PRO A 162 -17.76 -41.02 -3.36
C PRO A 162 -16.36 -41.63 -2.99
N THR A 163 -15.75 -41.78 -1.78
CA THR A 163 -16.10 -41.62 -0.33
C THR A 163 -14.83 -41.49 0.56
N GLY A 164 -14.99 -41.13 1.85
CA GLY A 164 -13.97 -41.26 2.93
C GLY A 164 -14.06 -42.60 3.70
N PRO A 165 -13.65 -42.71 4.99
CA PRO A 165 -13.43 -41.66 6.01
C PRO A 165 -12.09 -41.75 6.82
N ALA A 166 -11.99 -40.95 7.88
CA ALA A 166 -10.96 -41.01 8.95
C ALA A 166 -11.45 -41.93 10.13
N PRO A 167 -10.85 -42.02 11.37
CA PRO A 167 -10.29 -40.95 12.20
C PRO A 167 -8.99 -41.29 12.99
N HIS A 168 -8.62 -40.40 13.91
CA HIS A 168 -7.46 -40.44 14.81
C HIS A 168 -7.50 -41.51 15.90
N ARG A 169 -6.31 -41.76 16.47
CA ARG A 169 -6.08 -41.99 17.90
C ARG A 169 -4.97 -41.06 18.38
#